data_AF-A0A0M1IUG7-F1
#
_entry.id   AF-A0A0M1IUG7-F1
#
_cell.length_a   1.000
_cell.length_b   1.000
_cell.length_c   1.000
_cell.angle_alpha   90.00
_cell.angle_beta   90.00
_cell.angle_gamma   90.00
#
_symmetry.space_group_name_H-M   'P 1'
#
loop_
_entity.id
_entity.type
_entity.pdbx_description
1 polymer ?
#
loop_
_entity_poly.entity_id
_entity_poly.type
_entity_poly.pdbx_seq_one_letter_code
_entity_poly.pdbx_strand_id
1 'polypeptide(L)'
;MRKFRGFIDYDKEEKWLNEMYKKGYELESISFRYKFTPVEPENATVKIDYRIFKNKENCALFEDSGWKHLASNKSSGVQYFKKIHKNSQEDIFSDEMSKA
;
A
#
# COMPACT_ATOMS: atom_id res chain seq x y z
N MET A 1 -4.40 -14.18 -8.34
CA MET A 1 -4.14 -13.65 -9.69
C MET A 1 -2.78 -12.95 -9.74
N ARG A 2 -2.02 -13.04 -10.84
CA ARG A 2 -0.73 -12.34 -11.02
C ARG A 2 -0.88 -11.31 -12.14
N LYS A 3 -0.49 -10.05 -11.90
CA LYS A 3 -0.58 -8.94 -12.86
C LYS A 3 0.78 -8.28 -13.04
N PHE A 4 1.18 -8.07 -14.28
CA PHE A 4 2.36 -7.27 -14.61
C PHE A 4 1.90 -5.86 -14.97
N ARG A 5 2.28 -4.88 -14.15
CA ARG A 5 1.96 -3.47 -14.35
C ARG A 5 3.12 -2.65 -13.80
N GLY A 6 3.37 -1.50 -14.37
CA GLY A 6 4.33 -0.53 -13.85
C GLY A 6 3.64 0.81 -13.87
N PHE A 7 3.63 1.49 -12.73
CA PHE A 7 3.11 2.83 -12.61
C PHE A 7 4.29 3.77 -12.34
N ILE A 8 4.26 4.92 -12.99
CA ILE A 8 5.20 6.02 -12.73
C ILE A 8 4.58 7.01 -11.74
N ASP A 9 3.25 7.16 -11.79
CA ASP A 9 2.46 7.96 -10.85
C ASP A 9 1.88 7.08 -9.74
N TYR A 10 2.18 7.39 -8.48
CA TYR A 10 1.66 6.67 -7.32
C TYR A 10 0.14 6.83 -7.17
N ASP A 11 -0.42 8.01 -7.43
CA ASP A 11 -1.87 8.25 -7.40
C ASP A 11 -2.64 7.30 -8.34
N LYS A 12 -2.09 7.02 -9.53
CA LYS A 12 -2.68 6.07 -10.48
C LYS A 12 -2.60 4.64 -9.96
N GLU A 13 -1.49 4.30 -9.32
CA GLU A 13 -1.28 2.98 -8.73
C GLU A 13 -2.24 2.74 -7.55
N GLU A 14 -2.35 3.69 -6.64
CA GLU A 14 -3.28 3.68 -5.51
C GLU A 14 -4.72 3.51 -5.98
N LYS A 15 -5.17 4.33 -6.94
CA LYS A 15 -6.51 4.21 -7.53
C LYS A 15 -6.74 2.83 -8.11
N TRP A 16 -5.76 2.30 -8.85
CA TRP A 16 -5.88 0.97 -9.43
C TRP A 16 -5.96 -0.13 -8.37
N LEU A 17 -5.14 -0.08 -7.32
CA LEU A 17 -5.21 -1.03 -6.22
C LEU A 17 -6.57 -0.96 -5.52
N ASN A 18 -7.06 0.26 -5.27
CA ASN A 18 -8.37 0.49 -4.66
C ASN A 18 -9.50 -0.13 -5.49
N GLU A 19 -9.43 -0.02 -6.82
CA GLU A 19 -10.38 -0.70 -7.72
C GLU A 19 -10.28 -2.23 -7.66
N MET A 20 -9.08 -2.78 -7.51
CA MET A 20 -8.88 -4.23 -7.37
C MET A 20 -9.50 -4.72 -6.05
N TYR A 21 -9.33 -3.98 -4.97
CA TYR A 21 -9.95 -4.27 -3.67
C TYR A 21 -11.47 -4.27 -3.74
N LYS A 22 -12.08 -3.27 -4.40
CA LYS A 22 -13.53 -3.22 -4.64
C LYS A 22 -14.05 -4.42 -5.44
N LYS A 23 -13.20 -5.03 -6.26
CA LYS A 23 -13.51 -6.25 -7.02
C LYS A 23 -13.27 -7.54 -6.22
N GLY A 24 -12.86 -7.45 -4.96
CA GLY A 24 -12.52 -8.59 -4.11
C GLY A 24 -11.12 -9.14 -4.36
N TYR A 25 -10.16 -8.28 -4.73
CA TYR A 25 -8.76 -8.68 -4.93
C TYR A 25 -7.83 -7.84 -4.05
N GLU A 26 -7.22 -8.49 -3.06
CA GLU A 26 -6.22 -7.89 -2.18
C GLU A 26 -4.82 -8.11 -2.73
N LEU A 27 -3.98 -7.08 -2.61
CA LEU A 27 -2.56 -7.18 -2.89
C LEU A 27 -1.87 -8.00 -1.79
N GLU A 28 -1.33 -9.15 -2.16
CA GLU A 28 -0.64 -10.05 -1.23
C GLU A 28 0.88 -9.80 -1.23
N SER A 29 1.48 -9.60 -2.40
CA SER A 29 2.92 -9.37 -2.50
C SER A 29 3.32 -8.73 -3.83
N ILE A 30 4.42 -7.97 -3.78
CA ILE A 30 5.03 -7.36 -4.96
C ILE A 30 6.50 -7.74 -4.97
N SER A 31 6.93 -8.35 -6.06
CA SER A 31 8.34 -8.59 -6.33
C SER A 31 8.62 -8.10 -7.75
N PHE A 32 8.56 -8.99 -8.73
CA PHE A 32 8.61 -8.62 -10.15
C PHE A 32 7.22 -8.30 -10.74
N ARG A 33 6.16 -8.78 -10.09
CA ARG A 33 4.76 -8.61 -10.51
C ARG A 33 3.87 -8.51 -9.28
N TYR A 34 2.70 -7.94 -9.45
CA TYR A 34 1.68 -7.83 -8.41
C TYR A 34 0.99 -9.18 -8.26
N LYS A 35 1.02 -9.73 -7.05
CA LYS A 35 0.26 -10.93 -6.69
C LYS A 35 -0.96 -10.49 -5.90
N PHE A 36 -2.13 -10.78 -6.45
CA PHE A 36 -3.40 -10.57 -5.81
C PHE A 36 -3.99 -11.89 -5.32
N THR A 37 -4.65 -11.87 -4.19
CA THR A 37 -5.44 -12.98 -3.67
C THR A 37 -6.92 -12.60 -3.66
N PRO A 38 -7.85 -13.51 -4.01
CA PRO A 38 -9.27 -13.22 -3.88
C PRO A 38 -9.64 -13.08 -2.39
N VAL A 39 -10.27 -11.96 -2.04
CA VAL A 39 -10.76 -11.68 -0.68
C VAL A 39 -12.18 -11.15 -0.75
N GLU A 40 -12.84 -11.08 0.40
CA GLU A 40 -14.16 -10.46 0.47
C GLU A 40 -14.08 -9.00 0.00
N PRO A 41 -14.98 -8.56 -0.90
CA PRO A 41 -14.98 -7.21 -1.43
C PRO A 41 -15.28 -6.21 -0.30
N GLU A 42 -14.20 -5.67 0.26
CA GLU A 42 -14.24 -4.66 1.30
C GLU A 42 -13.91 -3.29 0.69
N ASN A 43 -14.55 -2.23 1.19
CA ASN A 43 -14.15 -0.85 0.90
C ASN A 43 -12.84 -0.49 1.64
N ALA A 44 -11.81 -1.30 1.43
CA ALA A 44 -10.47 -1.07 1.94
C ALA A 44 -9.81 0.03 1.11
N THR A 45 -9.24 1.03 1.79
CA THR A 45 -8.44 2.07 1.12
C THR A 45 -6.97 1.67 1.15
N VAL A 46 -6.31 1.67 0.00
CA VAL A 46 -4.87 1.41 -0.09
C VAL A 46 -4.12 2.72 -0.27
N LYS A 47 -3.09 2.93 0.56
CA LYS A 47 -2.09 3.99 0.37
C LYS A 47 -0.72 3.39 0.06
N ILE A 48 0.06 4.14 -0.70
CA ILE A 48 1.45 3.81 -1.02
C ILE A 48 2.37 4.79 -0.29
N ASP A 49 3.43 4.26 0.33
CA ASP A 49 4.48 5.05 1.00
C ASP A 49 5.84 4.70 0.39
N TYR A 50 6.73 5.69 0.23
CA TYR A 50 8.09 5.47 -0.24
C TYR A 50 9.06 5.65 0.93
N ARG A 51 9.33 4.56 1.66
CA ARG A 51 10.34 4.54 2.71
C ARG A 51 11.11 3.24 2.66
N ILE A 52 12.45 3.34 2.60
CA ILE A 52 13.32 2.20 2.82
C ILE A 52 13.38 1.93 4.31
N PHE A 53 12.42 1.15 4.82
CA PHE A 53 12.41 0.76 6.21
C PHE A 53 13.58 -0.18 6.49
N LYS A 54 14.62 0.35 7.14
CA LYS A 54 15.72 -0.47 7.69
C LYS A 54 15.34 -1.12 9.02
N ASN A 55 14.31 -0.65 9.72
CA ASN A 55 13.94 -1.09 11.07
C ASN A 55 12.44 -1.39 11.23
N LYS A 56 12.13 -2.44 12.02
CA LYS A 56 10.78 -2.92 12.37
C LYS A 56 9.93 -1.93 13.18
N GLU A 57 10.56 -0.97 13.85
CA GLU A 57 9.87 -0.01 14.73
C GLU A 57 8.84 0.85 14.00
N ASN A 58 9.04 1.09 12.71
CA ASN A 58 8.11 1.89 11.93
C ASN A 58 6.77 1.18 11.70
N CYS A 59 6.74 -0.15 11.61
CA CYS A 59 5.49 -0.88 11.41
C CYS A 59 4.50 -0.64 12.56
N ALA A 60 5.01 -0.49 13.79
CA ALA A 60 4.18 -0.24 14.96
C ALA A 60 3.44 1.11 14.87
N LEU A 61 4.06 2.14 14.30
CA LEU A 61 3.44 3.46 14.11
C LEU A 61 2.26 3.40 13.13
N PHE A 62 2.38 2.59 12.07
CA PHE A 62 1.30 2.38 11.12
C PHE A 62 0.15 1.61 11.75
N GLU A 63 0.44 0.54 12.50
CA GLU A 63 -0.59 -0.24 13.20
C GLU A 63 -1.35 0.60 14.22
N ASP A 64 -0.65 1.42 15.02
CA ASP A 64 -1.26 2.34 15.99
C ASP A 64 -2.15 3.38 15.30
N SER A 65 -1.71 3.85 14.14
CA SER A 65 -2.48 4.78 13.31
C SER A 65 -3.58 4.10 12.49
N GLY A 66 -3.84 2.82 12.67
CA GLY A 66 -4.91 2.08 11.99
C GLY A 66 -4.63 1.74 10.53
N TRP A 67 -3.36 1.55 10.18
CA TRP A 67 -2.90 1.09 8.88
C TRP A 67 -2.21 -0.27 9.02
N LYS A 68 -2.56 -1.18 8.13
CA LYS A 68 -1.96 -2.51 8.05
C LYS A 68 -0.99 -2.58 6.88
N HIS A 69 0.27 -2.91 7.16
CA HIS A 69 1.24 -3.18 6.10
C HIS A 69 0.86 -4.43 5.32
N LEU A 70 0.72 -4.31 4.00
CA LEU A 70 0.39 -5.40 3.08
C LEU A 70 1.65 -6.01 2.48
N ALA A 71 2.41 -5.18 1.77
CA ALA A 71 3.51 -5.61 0.95
C ALA A 71 4.55 -4.49 0.85
N SER A 72 5.78 -4.87 0.51
CA SER A 72 6.84 -3.93 0.16
C SER A 72 7.58 -4.40 -1.07
N ASN A 73 7.93 -3.46 -1.94
CA ASN A 73 8.77 -3.67 -3.09
C ASN A 73 10.21 -3.35 -2.70
N LYS A 74 11.05 -4.39 -2.57
CA LYS A 74 12.47 -4.24 -2.21
C LYS A 74 13.31 -3.52 -3.27
N SER A 75 12.92 -3.57 -4.54
CA SER A 75 13.67 -2.91 -5.62
C SER A 75 13.50 -1.39 -5.60
N SER A 76 12.29 -0.92 -5.29
CA SER A 76 11.99 0.52 -5.27
C SER A 76 11.94 1.08 -3.86
N GLY A 77 11.83 0.28 -2.79
CA GLY A 77 11.58 0.80 -1.44
C GLY A 77 10.15 1.27 -1.21
N VAL A 78 9.23 0.88 -2.10
CA VAL A 78 7.80 1.23 -2.03
C VAL A 78 7.11 0.29 -1.04
N GLN A 79 6.26 0.82 -0.18
CA GLN A 79 5.47 0.08 0.79
C GLN A 79 3.99 0.33 0.59
N TYR A 80 3.19 -0.71 0.80
CA TYR A 80 1.76 -0.72 0.53
C TYR A 80 1.04 -0.94 1.83
N PHE A 81 0.14 -0.02 2.16
CA PHE A 81 -0.62 -0.04 3.40
C PHE A 81 -2.11 -0.05 3.10
N LYS A 82 -2.84 -0.85 3.87
CA LYS A 82 -4.29 -0.91 3.86
C LYS A 82 -4.83 -0.18 5.08
N LYS A 83 -5.79 0.71 4.85
CA LYS A 83 -6.58 1.34 5.90
C LYS A 83 -7.51 0.29 6.51
N ILE A 84 -7.36 0.03 7.81
CA ILE A 84 -8.22 -0.88 8.56
C ILE A 84 -9.20 -0.12 9.47
N HIS A 85 -8.86 1.11 9.89
CA HIS A 85 -9.73 1.94 10.71
C HIS A 85 -10.22 3.16 9.92
N LYS A 86 -11.45 3.63 10.18
CA LYS A 86 -11.94 4.87 9.55
C LYS A 86 -11.20 6.11 10.10
N ASN A 87 -10.78 6.06 11.36
CA ASN A 87 -10.03 7.11 12.05
C ASN A 87 -8.50 7.00 11.85
N SER A 88 -8.07 6.37 10.76
CA SER A 88 -6.64 6.25 10.51
C SER A 88 -6.05 7.59 10.10
N GLN A 89 -4.96 7.98 10.74
CA GLN A 89 -4.25 9.22 10.42
C GLN A 89 -3.43 9.03 9.15
N GLU A 90 -3.55 9.97 8.21
CA GLU A 90 -2.84 9.95 6.94
C GLU A 90 -1.52 10.72 6.99
N ASP A 91 -1.29 11.45 8.09
CA ASP A 91 -0.12 12.30 8.35
C ASP A 91 1.18 11.52 8.63
N ILE A 92 1.06 10.23 8.95
CA ILE A 92 2.21 9.34 9.19
C ILE A 92 2.96 8.97 7.91
N PHE A 93 2.28 9.10 6.77
CA PHE A 93 2.84 8.83 5.47
C PHE A 93 3.80 9.96 5.11
N SER A 94 4.91 9.61 4.47
CA SER A 94 5.77 10.63 3.88
C SER A 94 5.06 11.20 2.68
N ASP A 95 4.23 12.21 2.91
CA ASP A 95 3.62 12.99 1.85
C ASP A 95 4.72 13.52 0.93
N GLU A 96 4.47 13.49 -0.38
CA GLU A 96 5.41 13.77 -1.47
C GLU A 96 5.93 15.24 -1.46
N MET A 97 5.79 15.97 -0.37
CA MET A 97 6.10 17.39 -0.23
C MET A 97 7.59 17.68 0.01
N SER A 98 8.47 16.80 -0.43
CA SER A 98 9.90 17.13 -0.63
C SER A 98 10.32 16.86 -2.07
N LYS A 99 9.54 17.40 -3.02
CA LYS A 99 10.09 17.91 -4.28
C LYS A 99 10.32 19.41 -4.09
N ALA A 100 11.50 19.76 -3.57
CA ALA A 100 12.09 21.10 -3.68
C ALA A 100 13.35 20.99 -4.54
#